data_AF-A0A0F8PPI3-F1
#
_entry.id   AF-A0A0F8PPI3-F1
#
_cell.length_a   1.000
_cell.length_b   1.000
_cell.length_c   1.000
_cell.angle_alpha   90.00
_cell.angle_beta   90.00
_cell.angle_gamma   90.00
#
_symmetry.space_group_name_H-M   'P 1'
#
loop_
_entity.id
_entity.type
_entity.pdbx_description
1 polymer ?
#
loop_
_entity_poly.entity_id
_entity_poly.type
_entity_poly.pdbx_seq_one_letter_code
_entity_poly.pdbx_strand_id
1 'polypeptide(L)'
;MLKLHDAASSLQETVKSLTQRVVQDKKKEEEKTCPHRIKQTKNRKTIIINCRECEAGSSLNDPHCRKNIFGILQKEIHADCLVLSRLYERDYEGESLSLLYALAGFKGTIAAYRSIETVPEPCTRQEKRKCELERKEIIDFL
;
A
#
# COMPACT_ATOMS: atom_id res chain seq x y z
N MET A 1 50.01 -27.80 17.17
CA MET A 1 49.19 -27.14 16.13
C MET A 1 47.86 -27.84 16.08
N LEU A 2 46.74 -27.24 16.55
CA LEU A 2 45.35 -27.73 16.39
C LEU A 2 44.41 -26.95 17.34
N LYS A 3 44.20 -25.64 17.17
CA LYS A 3 43.12 -24.88 17.86
C LYS A 3 42.62 -23.64 17.11
N LEU A 4 42.87 -23.53 15.81
CA LEU A 4 42.43 -22.38 14.99
C LEU A 4 41.40 -22.76 13.92
N HIS A 5 41.28 -24.04 13.56
CA HIS A 5 40.37 -24.45 12.48
C HIS A 5 38.92 -24.64 12.95
N ASP A 6 38.71 -25.15 14.18
CA ASP A 6 37.38 -25.47 14.69
C ASP A 6 36.53 -24.24 15.02
N ALA A 7 37.17 -23.15 15.48
CA ALA A 7 36.48 -21.89 15.76
C ALA A 7 35.96 -21.22 14.48
N ALA A 8 36.69 -21.35 13.37
CA ALA A 8 36.29 -20.78 12.08
C ALA A 8 35.08 -21.52 11.47
N SER A 9 35.03 -22.85 11.59
CA SER A 9 33.88 -23.65 11.12
C SER A 9 32.62 -23.37 11.93
N SER A 10 32.73 -23.25 13.25
CA SER A 10 31.60 -22.92 14.14
C SER A 10 31.02 -21.53 13.84
N LEU A 11 31.87 -20.53 13.57
CA LEU A 11 31.42 -19.19 13.16
C LEU A 11 30.72 -19.21 11.79
N GLN A 12 31.22 -20.01 10.83
CA GLN A 12 30.61 -20.10 9.50
C GLN A 12 29.22 -20.77 9.52
N GLU A 13 29.01 -21.80 10.35
CA GLU A 13 27.69 -22.43 10.51
C GLU A 13 26.70 -21.49 11.21
N THR A 14 27.16 -20.75 12.21
CA THR A 14 26.33 -19.76 12.92
C THR A 14 25.91 -18.62 11.97
N VAL A 15 26.82 -18.11 11.15
CA VAL A 15 26.53 -17.08 10.14
C VAL A 15 25.59 -17.59 9.04
N LYS A 16 25.73 -18.86 8.61
CA LYS A 16 24.81 -19.49 7.65
C LYS A 16 23.39 -19.66 8.22
N SER A 17 23.27 -20.05 9.49
CA SER A 17 21.96 -20.16 10.15
C SER A 17 21.27 -18.80 10.37
N LEU A 18 22.07 -17.76 10.67
CA LEU A 18 21.58 -16.38 10.80
C LEU A 18 21.16 -15.80 9.45
N THR A 19 21.91 -16.06 8.38
CA THR A 19 21.52 -15.62 7.02
C THR A 19 20.32 -16.39 6.48
N GLN A 20 20.16 -17.69 6.78
CA GLN A 20 18.94 -18.43 6.45
C GLN A 20 17.71 -17.90 7.18
N ARG A 21 17.84 -17.51 8.46
CA ARG A 21 16.74 -16.88 9.22
C ARG A 21 16.42 -15.47 8.72
N VAL A 22 17.43 -14.66 8.40
CA VAL A 22 17.24 -13.29 7.87
C VAL A 22 16.66 -13.29 6.45
N VAL A 23 16.93 -14.32 5.64
CA VAL A 23 16.32 -14.50 4.31
C VAL A 23 14.87 -15.01 4.42
N GLN A 24 14.51 -15.74 5.48
CA GLN A 24 13.13 -16.18 5.71
C GLN A 24 12.23 -15.13 6.37
N ASP A 25 12.79 -14.13 7.07
CA ASP A 25 12.03 -13.04 7.72
C ASP A 25 11.89 -11.76 6.88
N LYS A 26 12.39 -11.75 5.64
CA LYS A 26 11.95 -10.80 4.61
C LYS A 26 10.91 -11.45 3.70
N LYS A 27 9.90 -12.10 4.28
CA LYS A 27 8.56 -11.98 3.70
C LYS A 27 8.27 -10.47 3.73
N LYS A 28 8.39 -9.82 2.57
CA LYS A 28 7.61 -8.62 2.26
C LYS A 28 6.27 -8.85 2.96
N GLU A 29 5.90 -8.02 3.94
CA GLU A 29 4.50 -7.85 4.25
C GLU A 29 3.89 -7.31 2.96
N GLU A 30 3.57 -8.22 2.04
CA GLU A 30 2.62 -7.94 0.99
C GLU A 30 1.37 -7.59 1.78
N GLU A 31 1.03 -6.29 1.79
CA GLU A 31 -0.27 -5.83 2.28
C GLU A 31 -1.29 -6.82 1.75
N LYS A 32 -1.86 -7.64 2.65
CA LYS A 32 -2.84 -8.66 2.30
C LYS A 32 -4.10 -7.93 1.84
N THR A 33 -4.11 -7.52 0.57
CA THR A 33 -5.26 -6.93 -0.08
C THR A 33 -6.33 -8.01 -0.19
N CYS A 34 -7.61 -7.63 -0.09
CA CYS A 34 -8.69 -8.60 -0.29
C CYS A 34 -8.51 -9.36 -1.61
N PRO A 35 -8.79 -10.67 -1.65
CA PRO A 35 -8.74 -11.44 -2.88
C PRO A 35 -9.69 -10.83 -3.91
N HIS A 36 -9.21 -10.67 -5.13
CA HIS A 36 -10.00 -10.12 -6.23
C HIS A 36 -9.63 -10.81 -7.55
N ARG A 37 -10.56 -10.74 -8.49
CA ARG A 37 -10.37 -11.24 -9.86
C ARG A 37 -10.84 -10.21 -10.86
N ILE A 38 -10.27 -10.25 -12.05
CA ILE A 38 -10.65 -9.40 -13.16
C ILE A 38 -11.39 -10.24 -14.18
N LYS A 39 -12.60 -9.83 -14.53
CA LYS A 39 -13.38 -10.41 -15.62
C LYS A 39 -13.39 -9.42 -16.77
N GLN A 40 -12.68 -9.76 -17.84
CA GLN A 40 -12.67 -8.97 -19.07
C GLN A 40 -13.58 -9.60 -20.12
N THR A 41 -14.45 -8.80 -20.71
CA THR A 41 -15.19 -9.10 -21.93
C THR A 41 -14.78 -8.13 -23.04
N LYS A 42 -15.30 -8.31 -24.26
CA LYS A 42 -14.96 -7.42 -25.41
C LYS A 42 -15.15 -5.93 -25.11
N ASN A 43 -16.17 -5.58 -24.33
CA ASN A 43 -16.58 -4.18 -24.12
C ASN A 43 -16.61 -3.78 -22.64
N ARG A 44 -16.19 -4.67 -21.72
CA ARG A 44 -16.37 -4.43 -20.28
C ARG A 44 -15.32 -5.14 -19.44
N LYS A 45 -14.63 -4.39 -18.59
CA LYS A 45 -13.71 -4.82 -17.54
C LYS A 45 -14.41 -4.73 -16.18
N THR A 46 -14.60 -5.87 -15.52
CA THR A 46 -15.17 -5.93 -14.17
C THR A 46 -14.11 -6.39 -13.18
N ILE A 47 -13.87 -5.62 -12.12
CA ILE A 47 -13.11 -6.05 -10.95
C ILE A 47 -14.09 -6.64 -9.94
N ILE A 48 -13.85 -7.87 -9.50
CA ILE A 48 -14.69 -8.55 -8.50
C ILE A 48 -13.84 -8.80 -7.27
N ILE A 49 -14.17 -8.12 -6.18
CA ILE A 49 -13.53 -8.32 -4.87
C ILE A 49 -14.32 -9.37 -4.11
N ASN A 50 -13.65 -10.46 -3.73
CA ASN A 50 -14.24 -11.53 -2.93
C ASN A 50 -14.24 -11.14 -1.45
N CYS A 51 -15.32 -10.49 -1.01
CA CYS A 51 -15.51 -10.11 0.38
C CYS A 51 -15.96 -11.27 1.28
N ARG A 52 -16.08 -12.52 0.78
CA ARG A 52 -16.30 -13.70 1.63
C ARG A 52 -15.01 -14.17 2.28
N GLU A 53 -13.92 -14.06 1.54
CA GLU A 53 -12.56 -14.45 1.96
C GLU A 53 -11.75 -13.27 2.52
N CYS A 54 -12.35 -12.08 2.57
CA CYS A 54 -11.77 -10.93 3.24
C CYS A 54 -12.34 -10.81 4.65
N GLU A 55 -11.47 -10.62 5.65
CA GLU A 55 -11.89 -10.45 7.05
C GLU A 55 -12.65 -9.12 7.29
N ALA A 56 -12.53 -8.17 6.35
CA ALA A 56 -13.19 -6.87 6.39
C ALA A 56 -14.69 -6.95 5.98
N GLY A 57 -15.50 -6.01 6.46
CA GLY A 57 -16.90 -5.89 6.03
C GLY A 57 -17.04 -5.60 4.53
N SER A 58 -18.04 -6.16 3.85
CA SER A 58 -18.33 -5.85 2.43
C SER A 58 -19.07 -4.51 2.29
N SER A 59 -18.42 -3.42 2.69
CA SER A 59 -18.97 -2.07 2.70
C SER A 59 -17.86 -1.02 2.67
N LEU A 60 -18.07 0.07 1.93
CA LEU A 60 -17.18 1.24 1.96
C LEU A 60 -17.10 1.93 3.33
N ASN A 61 -18.08 1.68 4.22
CA ASN A 61 -18.05 2.20 5.59
C ASN A 61 -17.01 1.48 6.46
N ASP A 62 -16.66 0.24 6.12
CA ASP A 62 -15.62 -0.51 6.81
C ASP A 62 -14.22 0.04 6.43
N PRO A 63 -13.40 0.49 7.41
CA PRO A 63 -12.09 1.08 7.13
C PRO A 63 -11.13 0.13 6.40
N HIS A 64 -11.14 -1.16 6.73
CA HIS A 64 -10.26 -2.16 6.13
C HIS A 64 -10.68 -2.44 4.68
N CYS A 65 -11.98 -2.59 4.44
CA CYS A 65 -12.54 -2.77 3.11
C CYS A 65 -12.25 -1.58 2.22
N ARG A 66 -12.48 -0.36 2.73
CA ARG A 66 -12.18 0.88 2.02
C ARG A 66 -10.70 0.99 1.66
N LYS A 67 -9.79 0.68 2.60
CA LYS A 67 -8.34 0.64 2.33
C LYS A 67 -8.01 -0.36 1.22
N ASN A 68 -8.57 -1.55 1.27
CA ASN A 68 -8.34 -2.60 0.28
C ASN A 68 -8.89 -2.24 -1.10
N ILE A 69 -10.11 -1.71 -1.19
CA ILE A 69 -10.73 -1.24 -2.43
C ILE A 69 -9.83 -0.19 -3.09
N PHE A 70 -9.40 0.83 -2.34
CA PHE A 70 -8.52 1.85 -2.91
C PHE A 70 -7.17 1.30 -3.32
N GLY A 71 -6.58 0.39 -2.54
CA GLY A 71 -5.32 -0.28 -2.93
C GLY A 71 -5.46 -1.10 -4.22
N ILE A 72 -6.61 -1.74 -4.45
CA ILE A 72 -6.90 -2.48 -5.69
C ILE A 72 -7.11 -1.50 -6.84
N LEU A 73 -7.93 -0.46 -6.68
CA LEU A 73 -8.20 0.53 -7.73
C LEU A 73 -6.96 1.34 -8.12
N GLN A 74 -6.00 1.56 -7.21
CA GLN A 74 -4.71 2.18 -7.54
C GLN A 74 -3.86 1.31 -8.46
N LYS A 75 -3.94 -0.02 -8.32
CA LYS A 75 -3.19 -0.98 -9.15
C LYS A 75 -3.91 -1.27 -10.47
N GLU A 76 -5.23 -1.39 -10.39
CA GLU A 76 -6.10 -1.80 -11.48
C GLU A 76 -6.85 -0.61 -12.09
N ILE A 77 -6.27 -0.03 -13.13
CA ILE A 77 -6.86 1.11 -13.85
C ILE A 77 -7.96 0.66 -14.84
N HIS A 78 -8.90 1.57 -15.10
CA HIS A 78 -9.93 1.48 -16.16
C HIS A 78 -10.91 0.30 -16.06
N ALA A 79 -11.40 -0.03 -14.86
CA ALA A 79 -12.57 -0.91 -14.77
C ALA A 79 -13.84 -0.14 -15.14
N ASP A 80 -14.75 -0.82 -15.83
CA ASP A 80 -16.10 -0.32 -16.11
C ASP A 80 -17.06 -0.62 -14.95
N CYS A 81 -16.73 -1.65 -14.15
CA CYS A 81 -17.55 -2.10 -13.03
C CYS A 81 -16.67 -2.65 -11.90
N LEU A 82 -17.01 -2.30 -10.66
CA LEU A 82 -16.46 -2.90 -9.44
C LEU A 82 -17.57 -3.62 -8.68
N VAL A 83 -17.37 -4.91 -8.39
CA VAL A 83 -18.32 -5.75 -7.66
C VAL A 83 -17.73 -6.16 -6.31
N LEU A 84 -18.46 -5.88 -5.24
CA LEU A 84 -18.17 -6.41 -3.91
C LEU A 84 -19.01 -7.67 -3.68
N SER A 85 -18.37 -8.83 -3.75
CA SER A 85 -19.04 -10.13 -3.68
C SER A 85 -19.05 -10.69 -2.25
N ARG A 86 -20.21 -10.71 -1.59
CA ARG A 86 -20.44 -11.44 -0.32
C ARG A 86 -21.70 -12.33 -0.40
N LEU A 87 -22.61 -12.22 0.57
CA LEU A 87 -23.94 -12.86 0.51
C LEU A 87 -24.82 -12.18 -0.55
N TYR A 88 -24.64 -10.86 -0.69
CA TYR A 88 -25.21 -10.05 -1.76
C TYR A 88 -24.06 -9.38 -2.52
N GLU A 89 -24.29 -9.09 -3.79
CA GLU A 89 -23.37 -8.33 -4.62
C GLU A 89 -23.72 -6.84 -4.55
N ARG A 90 -22.69 -5.99 -4.53
CA ARG A 90 -22.84 -4.54 -4.70
C ARG A 90 -21.97 -4.10 -5.86
N ASP A 91 -22.61 -3.43 -6.81
CA ASP A 91 -21.96 -3.01 -8.04
C ASP A 91 -21.78 -1.49 -8.06
N TYR A 92 -20.60 -1.06 -8.47
CA TYR A 92 -20.26 0.35 -8.67
C TYR A 92 -19.87 0.54 -10.13
N GLU A 93 -20.56 1.45 -10.81
CA GLU A 93 -20.36 1.79 -12.22
C GLU A 93 -20.48 3.31 -12.42
N GLY A 94 -20.06 3.78 -13.60
CA GLY A 94 -20.23 5.18 -14.03
C GLY A 94 -19.64 6.18 -13.04
N GLU A 95 -20.46 7.15 -12.61
CA GLU A 95 -20.04 8.23 -11.70
C GLU A 95 -19.55 7.70 -10.34
N SER A 96 -20.23 6.70 -9.78
CA SER A 96 -19.86 6.13 -8.48
C SER A 96 -18.46 5.49 -8.51
N LEU A 97 -18.14 4.76 -9.58
CA LEU A 97 -16.82 4.16 -9.77
C LEU A 97 -15.76 5.22 -10.10
N SER A 98 -16.13 6.23 -10.89
CA SER A 98 -15.25 7.36 -11.20
C SER A 98 -14.83 8.11 -9.93
N LEU A 99 -15.75 8.34 -9.00
CA LEU A 99 -15.46 8.95 -7.71
C LEU A 99 -14.51 8.06 -6.87
N LEU A 100 -14.71 6.74 -6.87
CA LEU A 100 -13.81 5.83 -6.16
C LEU A 100 -12.39 5.87 -6.73
N TYR A 101 -12.23 5.96 -8.06
CA TYR A 101 -10.93 6.15 -8.68
C TYR A 101 -10.30 7.50 -8.33
N ALA A 102 -11.07 8.59 -8.32
CA ALA A 102 -10.57 9.91 -7.92
C ALA A 102 -10.07 9.90 -6.47
N LEU A 103 -10.82 9.29 -5.55
CA LEU A 103 -10.43 9.14 -4.15
C LEU A 103 -9.19 8.24 -3.99
N ALA A 104 -9.12 7.15 -4.76
CA ALA A 104 -7.96 6.28 -4.78
C ALA A 104 -6.70 7.03 -5.27
N GLY A 105 -6.82 7.83 -6.34
CA GLY A 105 -5.73 8.67 -6.85
C GLY A 105 -5.31 9.78 -5.89
N PHE A 106 -6.27 10.40 -5.20
CA PHE A 106 -6.03 11.50 -4.26
C PHE A 106 -5.03 11.15 -3.16
N LYS A 107 -5.05 9.91 -2.65
CA LYS A 107 -4.04 9.44 -1.67
C LYS A 107 -2.62 9.55 -2.23
N GLY A 108 -2.42 9.17 -3.49
CA GLY A 108 -1.12 9.28 -4.16
C GLY A 108 -0.72 10.74 -4.39
N THR A 109 -1.69 11.56 -4.81
CA THR A 109 -1.49 13.00 -4.98
C THR A 109 -1.04 13.66 -3.67
N ILE A 110 -1.76 13.45 -2.55
CA ILE A 110 -1.34 13.96 -1.22
C ILE A 110 0.06 13.49 -0.85
N ALA A 111 0.37 12.21 -1.07
CA ALA A 111 1.67 11.66 -0.71
C ALA A 111 2.82 12.39 -1.43
N ALA A 112 2.62 12.79 -2.69
CA ALA A 112 3.61 13.56 -3.45
C ALA A 112 3.87 14.97 -2.86
N TYR A 113 2.87 15.59 -2.22
CA TYR A 113 3.06 16.89 -1.55
C TYR A 113 3.96 16.80 -0.30
N ARG A 114 4.18 15.61 0.28
CA ARG A 114 5.11 15.47 1.41
C ARG A 114 6.54 15.84 1.04
N SER A 115 6.95 15.51 -0.19
CA SER A 115 8.31 15.73 -0.68
C SER A 115 8.46 16.96 -1.57
N ILE A 116 7.41 17.77 -1.76
CA ILE A 116 7.48 18.95 -2.62
C ILE A 116 8.34 20.05 -1.98
N GLU A 117 9.18 20.69 -2.80
CA GLU A 117 9.90 21.89 -2.37
C GLU A 117 8.89 22.99 -2.04
N THR A 118 9.07 23.62 -0.87
CA THR A 118 8.14 24.62 -0.34
C THR A 118 8.18 25.93 -1.11
N VAL A 119 9.33 26.24 -1.70
CA VAL A 119 9.57 27.39 -2.56
C VAL A 119 10.68 27.05 -3.56
N PRO A 120 10.54 27.46 -4.84
CA PRO A 120 11.60 27.26 -5.84
C PRO A 120 12.85 28.11 -5.58
N GLU A 121 12.76 29.13 -4.73
CA GLU A 121 13.86 30.03 -4.38
C GLU A 121 14.30 29.85 -2.91
N PRO A 122 15.58 30.13 -2.58
CA PRO A 122 16.04 30.09 -1.19
C PRO A 122 15.26 31.06 -0.31
N CYS A 123 14.47 30.55 0.64
CA CYS A 123 13.80 31.38 1.62
C CYS A 123 14.82 32.09 2.52
N THR A 124 14.85 33.42 2.48
CA THR A 124 15.77 34.27 3.27
C THR A 124 15.17 34.75 4.58
N ARG A 125 13.91 34.41 4.87
CA ARG A 125 13.22 34.81 6.10
C ARG A 125 13.83 34.12 7.32
N GLN A 126 13.90 34.85 8.44
CA GLN A 126 14.44 34.32 9.69
C GLN A 126 13.61 33.13 10.22
N GLU A 127 12.29 33.09 9.97
CA GLU A 127 11.43 32.01 10.45
C GLU A 127 11.58 30.69 9.67
N LYS A 128 12.42 30.63 8.63
CA LYS A 128 12.57 29.45 7.75
C LYS A 128 12.70 28.14 8.54
N ARG A 129 13.61 28.09 9.52
CA ARG A 129 13.86 26.87 10.32
C ARG A 129 12.63 26.44 11.12
N LYS A 130 11.90 27.40 11.69
CA LYS A 130 10.68 27.14 12.46
C LYS A 130 9.59 26.56 11.55
N CYS A 131 9.39 27.17 10.38
CA CYS A 131 8.44 26.69 9.38
C CYS A 131 8.77 25.28 8.87
N GLU A 132 10.05 24.98 8.63
CA GLU A 132 10.49 23.63 8.22
C GLU A 132 10.22 22.56 9.29
N LEU A 133 10.43 22.91 10.56
CA LEU A 133 10.13 22.03 11.71
C LEU A 133 8.62 21.78 11.84
N GLU A 134 7.80 22.84 11.89
CA GLU A 134 6.34 22.73 11.97
C GLU A 134 5.77 21.90 10.82
N ARG A 135 6.27 22.12 9.60
CA ARG A 135 5.86 21.32 8.43
C ARG A 135 6.20 19.84 8.61
N LYS A 136 7.38 19.52 9.14
CA LYS A 136 7.79 18.14 9.36
C LYS A 136 6.86 17.47 10.39
N GLU A 137 6.54 18.17 11.47
CA GLU A 137 5.58 17.68 12.48
C GLU A 137 4.19 17.43 11.89
N ILE A 138 3.69 18.35 11.06
CA ILE A 138 2.39 18.18 10.36
C ILE A 138 2.43 16.97 9.42
N ILE A 139 3.53 16.76 8.69
CA ILE A 139 3.66 15.64 7.75
C ILE A 139 3.81 14.31 8.47
N ASP A 140 4.58 14.25 9.56
CA ASP A 140 4.80 13.03 10.33
C ASP A 140 3.51 12.57 11.04
N PHE A 141 2.56 13.48 11.27
CA PHE A 141 1.23 13.18 11.81
C PHE A 141 0.24 12.60 10.78
N LEU A 142 0.48 12.81 9.47
CA LEU A 142 -0.38 12.35 8.37
C LEU A 142 0.00 10.96 7.87
#